data_AF-A0A2U9IDA4-F1
#
_entry.id   AF-A0A2U9IDA4-F1
#
_cell.length_a   1.000
_cell.length_b   1.000
_cell.length_c   1.000
_cell.angle_alpha   90.00
_cell.angle_beta   90.00
_cell.angle_gamma   90.00
#
_symmetry.space_group_name_H-M   'P 1'
#
loop_
_entity.id
_entity.type
_entity.pdbx_description
1 polymer ?
#
loop_
_entity_poly.entity_id
_entity_poly.type
_entity_poly.pdbx_seq_one_letter_code
_entity_poly.pdbx_strand_id
1 'polypeptide(L)'
;MQSKLVDIEDFYYSDNPYDVLKFYTKFNSAEELVKWMKTRPRAPISFHEIEGDTDVIVVIPTADVNNKYAKGDLEMYNGLHIIFCESSGKYFNYATSVNTCVKEAMKYNPEWIIFSNDDVYKIDEPSVLKKELGKFDYKDPNTILPVGKNYKFVKSEIRVLKPTIIKGYRNCLLGGLSLLKGKFSGRYPKNFDISLIWFLARAQIYYNSLLRKFNLPFLDLRVASTDTISYKARYLMERALGEYINNFYIKKFGDFGGFSRGYLNKFGTNIFDETFINGVENYDLSLQLLWKKIPVNIINYRKGSYKGRSLGLGLNNKGVSRTIRSFSNFIYMAYKNLDNLVKKDAIDSL
;
A
#
# COMPACT_ATOMS: atom_id res chain seq x y z
N MET A 1 29.05 15.44 -0.26
CA MET A 1 27.70 14.93 -0.64
C MET A 1 27.14 13.98 0.40
N GLN A 2 27.95 13.07 0.99
CA GLN A 2 27.57 12.19 2.10
C GLN A 2 27.09 12.93 3.36
N SER A 3 27.75 14.03 3.77
CA SER A 3 27.34 14.80 4.97
C SER A 3 25.97 15.50 4.86
N LYS A 4 25.52 15.86 3.64
CA LYS A 4 24.17 16.42 3.41
C LYS A 4 23.06 15.37 3.41
N LEU A 5 23.38 14.10 3.13
CA LEU A 5 22.43 12.98 3.15
C LEU A 5 22.18 12.44 4.55
N VAL A 6 23.18 12.51 5.45
CA VAL A 6 23.01 12.14 6.86
C VAL A 6 21.99 13.07 7.55
N ASP A 7 22.01 14.37 7.25
CA ASP A 7 21.13 15.38 7.86
C ASP A 7 19.65 15.23 7.44
N ILE A 8 19.35 14.78 6.21
CA ILE A 8 17.96 14.69 5.74
C ILE A 8 17.21 13.46 6.26
N GLU A 9 17.92 12.34 6.45
CA GLU A 9 17.29 11.10 6.91
C GLU A 9 16.84 11.18 8.35
N ASP A 10 17.58 11.88 9.20
CA ASP A 10 17.22 12.04 10.61
C ASP A 10 15.87 12.76 10.75
N PHE A 11 15.59 13.74 9.89
CA PHE A 11 14.25 14.34 9.80
C PHE A 11 13.18 13.33 9.36
N TYR A 12 13.46 12.49 8.35
CA TYR A 12 12.47 11.53 7.86
C TYR A 12 12.11 10.47 8.91
N TYR A 13 13.10 9.92 9.62
CA TYR A 13 12.91 8.84 10.58
C TYR A 13 12.66 9.32 12.02
N SER A 14 12.61 10.63 12.25
CA SER A 14 12.24 11.19 13.56
C SER A 14 10.85 10.75 14.00
N ASP A 15 10.72 10.39 15.28
CA ASP A 15 9.42 10.16 15.91
C ASP A 15 8.69 11.46 16.20
N ASN A 16 9.37 12.62 16.15
CA ASN A 16 8.75 13.93 16.26
C ASN A 16 8.14 14.35 14.91
N PRO A 17 6.81 14.51 14.83
CA PRO A 17 6.15 14.73 13.55
C PRO A 17 6.44 16.12 12.94
N TYR A 18 6.89 17.09 13.74
CA TYR A 18 7.37 18.38 13.24
C TYR A 18 8.67 18.23 12.42
N ASP A 19 9.57 17.36 12.84
CA ASP A 19 10.82 17.10 12.15
C ASP A 19 10.57 16.37 10.82
N VAL A 20 9.61 15.44 10.79
CA VAL A 20 9.17 14.81 9.54
C VAL A 20 8.55 15.82 8.56
N LEU A 21 7.90 16.89 9.02
CA LEU A 21 7.45 17.96 8.11
C LEU A 21 8.63 18.76 7.53
N LYS A 22 9.66 19.05 8.35
CA LYS A 22 10.89 19.73 7.91
C LYS A 22 11.64 18.93 6.85
N PHE A 23 11.57 17.61 6.87
CA PHE A 23 12.12 16.77 5.79
C PHE A 23 11.64 17.23 4.41
N TYR A 24 10.34 17.47 4.25
CA TYR A 24 9.78 17.86 2.95
C TYR A 24 10.15 19.29 2.51
N THR A 25 10.57 20.17 3.42
CA THR A 25 10.99 21.53 3.05
C THR A 25 12.34 21.55 2.33
N LYS A 26 13.09 20.44 2.38
CA LYS A 26 14.42 20.29 1.76
C LYS A 26 14.36 20.02 0.25
N PHE A 27 13.19 19.77 -0.31
CA PHE A 27 13.01 19.44 -1.73
C PHE A 27 12.32 20.57 -2.49
N ASN A 28 12.88 20.95 -3.63
CA ASN A 28 12.33 21.97 -4.53
C ASN A 28 11.35 21.39 -5.55
N SER A 29 11.52 20.12 -5.92
CA SER A 29 10.67 19.42 -6.87
C SER A 29 10.33 18.01 -6.39
N ALA A 30 9.29 17.41 -6.98
CA ALA A 30 9.00 15.99 -6.79
C ALA A 30 10.14 15.10 -7.29
N GLU A 31 10.83 15.49 -8.36
CA GLU A 31 11.96 14.76 -8.91
C GLU A 31 13.11 14.63 -7.90
N GLU A 32 13.46 15.70 -7.19
CA GLU A 32 14.49 15.66 -6.14
C GLU A 32 14.10 14.71 -5.00
N LEU A 33 12.82 14.75 -4.56
CA LEU A 33 12.31 13.82 -3.55
C LEU A 33 12.39 12.37 -4.02
N VAL A 34 11.96 12.11 -5.25
CA VAL A 34 11.99 10.78 -5.86
C VAL A 34 13.43 10.28 -6.03
N LYS A 35 14.36 11.16 -6.40
CA LYS A 35 15.78 10.82 -6.46
C LYS A 35 16.29 10.37 -5.10
N TRP A 36 15.96 11.09 -4.03
CA TRP A 36 16.29 10.66 -2.66
C TRP A 36 15.67 9.30 -2.32
N MET A 37 14.38 9.08 -2.63
CA MET A 37 13.69 7.81 -2.38
C MET A 37 14.40 6.63 -3.05
N LYS A 38 14.84 6.79 -4.31
CA LYS A 38 15.56 5.78 -5.08
C LYS A 38 16.96 5.47 -4.55
N THR A 39 17.62 6.44 -3.91
CA THR A 39 18.99 6.28 -3.37
C THR A 39 19.04 5.70 -1.96
N ARG A 40 17.88 5.41 -1.35
CA ARG A 40 17.83 4.84 0.01
C ARG A 40 18.57 3.50 0.07
N PRO A 41 19.33 3.23 1.15
CA PRO A 41 19.86 1.90 1.41
C PRO A 41 18.74 0.85 1.51
N ARG A 42 19.11 -0.41 1.31
CA ARG A 42 18.20 -1.55 1.49
C ARG A 42 18.57 -2.28 2.78
N ALA A 43 17.56 -2.70 3.53
CA ALA A 43 17.79 -3.62 4.64
C ALA A 43 18.26 -4.99 4.09
N PRO A 44 19.11 -5.72 4.83
CA PRO A 44 19.43 -7.10 4.49
C PRO A 44 18.16 -7.97 4.55
N ILE A 45 18.17 -9.04 3.76
CA ILE A 45 17.09 -10.03 3.70
C ILE A 45 17.71 -11.40 3.91
N SER A 46 17.14 -12.17 4.83
CA SER A 46 17.45 -13.58 5.06
C SER A 46 16.29 -14.44 4.61
N PHE A 47 16.58 -15.59 3.98
CA PHE A 47 15.56 -16.55 3.54
C PHE A 47 15.44 -17.67 4.56
N HIS A 48 14.20 -18.06 4.85
CA HIS A 48 13.88 -19.25 5.63
C HIS A 48 12.83 -20.05 4.89
N GLU A 49 13.19 -21.26 4.49
CA GLU A 49 12.35 -22.10 3.65
C GLU A 49 11.77 -23.26 4.45
N ILE A 50 10.51 -23.59 4.15
CA ILE A 50 9.80 -24.74 4.69
C ILE A 50 9.42 -25.62 3.51
N GLU A 51 9.97 -26.84 3.50
CA GLU A 51 9.70 -27.80 2.44
C GLU A 51 8.22 -28.16 2.35
N GLY A 52 7.74 -28.32 1.12
CA GLY A 52 6.34 -28.60 0.81
C GLY A 52 6.14 -28.67 -0.69
N ASP A 53 4.89 -28.59 -1.12
CA ASP A 53 4.53 -28.58 -2.53
C ASP A 53 5.08 -27.33 -3.25
N THR A 54 5.91 -27.57 -4.27
CA THR A 54 6.56 -26.52 -5.08
C THR A 54 5.72 -26.04 -6.26
N ASP A 55 4.58 -26.66 -6.57
CA ASP A 55 3.68 -26.18 -7.63
C ASP A 55 3.03 -24.85 -7.21
N VAL A 56 2.77 -24.67 -5.92
CA VAL A 56 2.24 -23.43 -5.34
C VAL A 56 3.14 -23.00 -4.18
N ILE A 57 3.91 -21.94 -4.39
CA ILE A 57 4.82 -21.40 -3.38
C ILE A 57 4.22 -20.18 -2.71
N VAL A 58 4.27 -20.14 -1.38
CA VAL A 58 3.84 -18.99 -0.58
C VAL A 58 5.06 -18.20 -0.13
N VAL A 59 5.12 -16.92 -0.49
CA VAL A 59 6.17 -15.99 -0.06
C VAL A 59 5.66 -15.06 1.03
N ILE A 60 6.40 -14.97 2.14
CA ILE A 60 5.96 -14.26 3.34
C ILE A 60 7.06 -13.30 3.81
N PRO A 61 6.96 -11.99 3.51
CA PRO A 61 7.79 -11.00 4.17
C PRO A 61 7.45 -10.91 5.66
N THR A 62 8.46 -11.01 6.52
CA THR A 62 8.31 -10.91 7.99
C THR A 62 9.45 -10.09 8.60
N ALA A 63 9.20 -9.46 9.74
CA ALA A 63 10.26 -8.81 10.52
C ALA A 63 11.01 -9.78 11.45
N ASP A 64 10.38 -10.92 11.76
CA ASP A 64 10.90 -11.96 12.66
C ASP A 64 10.14 -13.27 12.39
N VAL A 65 10.81 -14.27 11.82
CA VAL A 65 10.22 -15.58 11.49
C VAL A 65 9.81 -16.37 12.73
N ASN A 66 10.38 -16.06 13.90
CA ASN A 66 10.09 -16.76 15.15
C ASN A 66 8.89 -16.17 15.89
N ASN A 67 8.35 -15.05 15.40
CA ASN A 67 7.21 -14.38 16.02
C ASN A 67 5.93 -15.24 15.94
N LYS A 68 4.97 -14.98 16.82
CA LYS A 68 3.75 -15.79 16.93
C LYS A 68 2.85 -15.76 15.68
N TYR A 69 2.91 -14.68 14.89
CA TYR A 69 2.12 -14.52 13.69
C TYR A 69 2.74 -15.30 12.52
N ALA A 70 4.06 -15.16 12.32
CA ALA A 70 4.82 -15.96 11.35
C ALA A 70 4.69 -17.47 11.61
N LYS A 71 4.68 -17.89 12.88
CA LYS A 71 4.39 -19.29 13.25
C LYS A 71 2.97 -19.71 12.89
N GLY A 72 2.00 -18.81 12.93
CA GLY A 72 0.63 -19.06 12.49
C GLY A 72 0.51 -19.27 10.98
N ASP A 73 1.40 -18.67 10.19
CA ASP A 73 1.44 -18.90 8.73
C ASP A 73 1.82 -20.33 8.37
N LEU A 74 2.66 -20.99 9.17
CA LEU A 74 3.02 -22.40 8.98
C LEU A 74 1.79 -23.31 9.06
N GLU A 75 0.89 -23.04 10.02
CA GLU A 75 -0.38 -23.76 10.14
C GLU A 75 -1.33 -23.40 9.00
N MET A 76 -1.34 -22.12 8.59
CA MET A 76 -2.23 -21.62 7.56
C MET A 76 -1.92 -22.20 6.18
N TYR A 77 -0.64 -22.36 5.84
CA TYR A 77 -0.16 -22.81 4.54
C TYR A 77 0.46 -24.21 4.59
N ASN A 78 0.10 -25.00 5.61
CA ASN A 78 0.65 -26.34 5.82
C ASN A 78 0.56 -27.22 4.56
N GLY A 79 1.69 -27.84 4.19
CA GLY A 79 1.83 -28.69 3.01
C GLY A 79 2.19 -27.96 1.71
N LEU A 80 2.13 -26.63 1.68
CA LEU A 80 2.71 -25.83 0.60
C LEU A 80 4.17 -25.49 0.93
N HIS A 81 5.00 -25.29 -0.09
CA HIS A 81 6.33 -24.76 0.11
C HIS A 81 6.24 -23.27 0.50
N ILE A 82 6.91 -22.89 1.59
CA ILE A 82 6.87 -21.53 2.15
C ILE A 82 8.26 -20.93 2.13
N ILE A 83 8.39 -19.70 1.64
CA ILE A 83 9.63 -18.92 1.70
C ILE A 83 9.36 -17.65 2.53
N PHE A 84 9.88 -17.62 3.75
CA PHE A 84 9.93 -16.39 4.53
C PHE A 84 11.12 -15.54 4.07
N CYS A 85 10.89 -14.24 3.91
CA CYS A 85 11.96 -13.26 3.77
C CYS A 85 11.97 -12.37 5.01
N GLU A 86 12.89 -12.68 5.92
CA GLU A 86 13.07 -11.92 7.13
C GLU A 86 13.85 -10.63 6.84
N SER A 87 13.26 -9.49 7.17
CA SER A 87 13.92 -8.18 7.04
C SER A 87 13.31 -7.17 8.00
N SER A 88 14.14 -6.35 8.64
CA SER A 88 13.70 -5.37 9.64
C SER A 88 14.58 -4.11 9.66
N GLY A 89 14.23 -3.17 10.54
CA GLY A 89 15.02 -1.96 10.78
C GLY A 89 14.64 -0.75 9.92
N LYS A 90 15.47 0.30 9.99
CA LYS A 90 15.23 1.63 9.39
C LYS A 90 14.94 1.57 7.89
N TYR A 91 15.62 0.69 7.18
CA TYR A 91 15.53 0.56 5.71
C TYR A 91 14.64 -0.59 5.25
N PHE A 92 13.83 -1.17 6.15
CA PHE A 92 12.84 -2.15 5.76
C PHE A 92 11.93 -1.60 4.66
N ASN A 93 11.68 -2.43 3.64
CA ASN A 93 10.84 -2.11 2.49
C ASN A 93 10.06 -3.36 2.09
N TYR A 94 8.73 -3.31 2.23
CA TYR A 94 7.85 -4.43 1.92
C TYR A 94 7.96 -4.88 0.45
N ALA A 95 8.00 -3.93 -0.49
CA ALA A 95 8.13 -4.23 -1.92
C ALA A 95 9.43 -4.98 -2.23
N THR A 96 10.55 -4.54 -1.65
CA THR A 96 11.85 -5.21 -1.80
C THR A 96 11.80 -6.63 -1.23
N SER A 97 11.22 -6.81 -0.04
CA SER A 97 11.09 -8.14 0.56
C SER A 97 10.27 -9.08 -0.32
N VAL A 98 9.07 -8.69 -0.76
CA VAL A 98 8.24 -9.54 -1.62
C VAL A 98 8.92 -9.85 -2.94
N ASN A 99 9.44 -8.86 -3.66
CA ASN A 99 10.11 -9.09 -4.94
C ASN A 99 11.30 -10.04 -4.79
N THR A 100 12.04 -9.92 -3.69
CA THR A 100 13.19 -10.78 -3.39
C THR A 100 12.74 -12.22 -3.12
N CYS A 101 11.67 -12.43 -2.34
CA CYS A 101 11.11 -13.78 -2.16
C CYS A 101 10.58 -14.37 -3.47
N VAL A 102 9.94 -13.57 -4.31
CA VAL A 102 9.38 -14.03 -5.59
C VAL A 102 10.50 -14.50 -6.51
N LYS A 103 11.63 -13.80 -6.54
CA LYS A 103 12.84 -14.25 -7.26
C LYS A 103 13.36 -15.56 -6.72
N GLU A 104 13.38 -15.74 -5.40
CA GLU A 104 13.82 -16.97 -4.75
C GLU A 104 12.89 -18.14 -5.10
N ALA A 105 11.58 -17.94 -4.95
CA ALA A 105 10.55 -18.93 -5.29
C ALA A 105 10.60 -19.35 -6.77
N MET A 106 10.94 -18.44 -7.69
CA MET A 106 11.05 -18.77 -9.11
C MET A 106 12.15 -19.80 -9.43
N LYS A 107 13.11 -20.05 -8.53
CA LYS A 107 14.12 -21.11 -8.71
C LYS A 107 13.50 -22.51 -8.78
N TYR A 108 12.33 -22.69 -8.20
CA TYR A 108 11.57 -23.94 -8.20
C TYR A 108 10.64 -24.10 -9.41
N ASN A 109 10.57 -23.09 -10.29
CA ASN A 109 9.67 -23.06 -11.45
C ASN A 109 8.18 -23.36 -11.11
N PRO A 110 7.61 -22.72 -10.07
CA PRO A 110 6.27 -23.02 -9.57
C PRO A 110 5.20 -22.68 -10.61
N GLU A 111 4.02 -23.31 -10.51
CA GLU A 111 2.84 -22.89 -11.27
C GLU A 111 2.33 -21.52 -10.78
N TRP A 112 2.32 -21.32 -9.47
CA TRP A 112 1.82 -20.13 -8.80
C TRP A 112 2.74 -19.66 -7.68
N ILE A 113 2.89 -18.34 -7.58
CA ILE A 113 3.48 -17.69 -6.40
C ILE A 113 2.41 -16.84 -5.73
N ILE A 114 2.22 -17.08 -4.43
CA ILE A 114 1.28 -16.36 -3.58
C ILE A 114 2.09 -15.51 -2.61
N PHE A 115 1.87 -14.20 -2.57
CA PHE A 115 2.41 -13.40 -1.47
C PHE A 115 1.36 -13.26 -0.36
N SER A 116 1.81 -13.31 0.89
CA SER A 116 0.97 -13.11 2.08
C SER A 116 1.72 -12.27 3.10
N ASN A 117 1.05 -11.37 3.82
CA ASN A 117 1.63 -10.81 5.03
C ASN A 117 1.76 -11.87 6.12
N ASP A 118 2.61 -11.59 7.11
CA ASP A 118 2.85 -12.43 8.29
C ASP A 118 1.74 -12.38 9.35
N ASP A 119 0.71 -11.54 9.17
CA ASP A 119 -0.32 -11.25 10.16
C ASP A 119 -1.71 -11.75 9.74
N VAL A 120 -1.76 -12.98 9.22
CA VAL A 120 -2.98 -13.66 8.78
C VAL A 120 -3.32 -14.88 9.66
N TYR A 121 -4.53 -15.44 9.49
CA TYR A 121 -4.94 -16.69 10.14
C TYR A 121 -5.83 -17.52 9.22
N LYS A 122 -5.80 -18.84 9.41
CA LYS A 122 -6.52 -19.81 8.58
C LYS A 122 -8.04 -19.65 8.71
N ILE A 123 -8.74 -19.71 7.58
CA ILE A 123 -10.20 -19.92 7.52
C ILE A 123 -10.49 -21.12 6.63
N ASP A 124 -9.97 -21.11 5.40
CA ASP A 124 -10.02 -22.26 4.50
C ASP A 124 -8.67 -23.00 4.49
N GLU A 125 -8.72 -24.31 4.26
CA GLU A 125 -7.52 -25.15 4.12
C GLU A 125 -6.74 -24.84 2.83
N PRO A 126 -5.41 -25.07 2.79
CA PRO A 126 -4.58 -24.87 1.59
C PRO A 126 -5.08 -25.62 0.34
N SER A 127 -5.75 -26.75 0.53
CA SER A 127 -6.35 -27.53 -0.58
C SER A 127 -7.43 -26.74 -1.33
N VAL A 128 -8.13 -25.82 -0.67
CA VAL A 128 -9.10 -24.91 -1.31
C VAL A 128 -8.38 -23.92 -2.20
N LEU A 129 -7.26 -23.36 -1.74
CA LEU A 129 -6.42 -22.48 -2.55
C LEU A 129 -5.94 -23.19 -3.82
N LYS A 130 -5.34 -24.38 -3.69
CA LYS A 130 -4.90 -25.18 -4.85
C LYS A 130 -6.04 -25.46 -5.83
N LYS A 131 -7.21 -25.87 -5.33
CA LYS A 131 -8.40 -26.12 -6.16
C LYS A 131 -8.85 -24.88 -6.93
N GLU A 132 -8.84 -23.71 -6.30
CA GLU A 132 -9.22 -22.47 -6.96
C GLU A 132 -8.19 -22.01 -8.00
N LEU A 133 -6.90 -22.18 -7.72
CA LEU A 133 -5.82 -21.88 -8.66
C LEU A 133 -5.86 -22.79 -9.90
N GLY A 134 -6.19 -24.08 -9.72
CA GLY A 134 -6.33 -25.06 -10.79
C GLY A 134 -7.46 -24.78 -11.81
N LYS A 135 -8.26 -23.73 -11.60
CA LYS A 135 -9.27 -23.26 -12.58
C LYS A 135 -8.68 -22.42 -13.70
N PHE A 136 -7.42 -22.01 -13.58
CA PHE A 136 -6.75 -21.13 -14.51
C PHE A 136 -5.52 -21.83 -15.10
N ASP A 137 -5.25 -21.59 -16.39
CA ASP A 137 -3.96 -22.00 -16.95
C ASP A 137 -2.87 -21.07 -16.38
N TYR A 138 -1.93 -21.68 -15.67
CA TYR A 138 -0.81 -20.99 -15.04
C TYR A 138 0.26 -20.57 -16.05
N LYS A 139 0.20 -21.05 -17.30
CA LYS A 139 1.03 -20.57 -18.42
C LYS A 139 0.52 -19.25 -18.99
N ASP A 140 -0.76 -18.95 -18.80
CA ASP A 140 -1.35 -17.65 -19.15
C ASP A 140 -1.05 -16.60 -18.08
N PRO A 141 -0.93 -15.31 -18.45
CA PRO A 141 -0.64 -14.23 -17.52
C PRO A 141 -1.84 -13.88 -16.64
N ASN A 142 -2.06 -14.69 -15.61
CA ASN A 142 -3.11 -14.54 -14.62
C ASN A 142 -2.60 -13.94 -13.31
N THR A 143 -3.42 -13.09 -12.69
CA THR A 143 -3.26 -12.61 -11.32
C THR A 143 -4.52 -12.93 -10.51
N ILE A 144 -4.36 -13.21 -9.21
CA ILE A 144 -5.48 -13.62 -8.35
C ILE A 144 -5.54 -12.78 -7.07
N LEU A 145 -6.78 -12.64 -6.57
CA LEU A 145 -7.11 -12.10 -5.25
C LEU A 145 -8.16 -13.00 -4.57
N PRO A 146 -8.15 -13.12 -3.24
CA PRO A 146 -9.08 -13.96 -2.51
C PRO A 146 -10.42 -13.24 -2.32
N VAL A 147 -11.50 -14.02 -2.20
CA VAL A 147 -12.82 -13.51 -1.84
C VAL A 147 -12.86 -13.12 -0.36
N GLY A 148 -13.61 -12.08 0.01
CA GLY A 148 -13.87 -11.84 1.42
C GLY A 148 -15.07 -10.96 1.75
N LYS A 149 -15.82 -11.36 2.78
CA LYS A 149 -16.69 -10.47 3.55
C LYS A 149 -15.90 -9.70 4.62
N ASN A 150 -14.88 -10.34 5.22
CA ASN A 150 -13.95 -9.74 6.20
C ASN A 150 -12.80 -8.99 5.52
N TYR A 151 -12.47 -9.38 4.29
CA TYR A 151 -11.68 -8.64 3.35
C TYR A 151 -12.62 -7.99 2.38
N LYS A 152 -13.08 -6.79 2.69
CA LYS A 152 -13.67 -5.94 1.68
C LYS A 152 -12.60 -5.59 0.63
N PHE A 153 -12.18 -6.54 -0.20
CA PHE A 153 -11.61 -6.32 -1.54
C PHE A 153 -12.75 -5.79 -2.41
N VAL A 154 -13.24 -4.65 -1.99
CA VAL A 154 -14.26 -3.87 -2.66
C VAL A 154 -13.49 -3.09 -3.71
N LYS A 155 -14.10 -3.02 -4.90
CA LYS A 155 -13.75 -2.06 -5.94
C LYS A 155 -13.23 -0.79 -5.26
N SER A 156 -11.94 -0.54 -5.34
CA SER A 156 -11.33 0.62 -4.68
C SER A 156 -11.27 1.73 -5.70
N GLU A 157 -11.57 2.92 -5.26
CA GLU A 157 -11.59 4.10 -6.11
C GLU A 157 -10.35 4.94 -5.82
N ILE A 158 -9.66 5.33 -6.87
CA ILE A 158 -8.59 6.33 -6.86
C ILE A 158 -9.16 7.57 -7.54
N ARG A 159 -9.40 8.63 -6.77
CA ARG A 159 -9.88 9.90 -7.33
C ARG A 159 -8.69 10.83 -7.50
N VAL A 160 -8.59 11.40 -8.69
CA VAL A 160 -7.54 12.34 -9.09
C VAL A 160 -8.15 13.73 -9.06
N LEU A 161 -7.60 14.60 -8.21
CA LEU A 161 -8.19 15.89 -7.88
C LEU A 161 -7.11 16.99 -7.96
N LYS A 162 -7.49 18.21 -8.34
CA LYS A 162 -6.60 19.38 -8.28
C LYS A 162 -6.35 19.75 -6.82
N PRO A 163 -5.10 20.01 -6.42
CA PRO A 163 -4.76 20.39 -5.05
C PRO A 163 -5.05 21.89 -4.77
N THR A 164 -6.29 22.35 -4.87
CA THR A 164 -6.62 23.79 -4.66
C THR A 164 -6.40 24.25 -3.22
N ILE A 165 -6.24 25.56 -2.98
CA ILE A 165 -6.16 26.11 -1.60
C ILE A 165 -7.36 25.65 -0.76
N ILE A 166 -8.56 25.80 -1.33
CA ILE A 166 -9.83 25.44 -0.69
C ILE A 166 -9.83 23.97 -0.27
N LYS A 167 -9.35 23.07 -1.13
CA LYS A 167 -9.24 21.64 -0.83
C LYS A 167 -8.39 21.36 0.40
N GLY A 168 -7.23 22.03 0.54
CA GLY A 168 -6.35 21.87 1.69
C GLY A 168 -7.05 22.19 3.01
N TYR A 169 -7.68 23.36 3.09
CA TYR A 169 -8.44 23.78 4.28
C TYR A 169 -9.66 22.90 4.54
N ARG A 170 -10.36 22.49 3.48
CA ARG A 170 -11.50 21.56 3.59
C ARG A 170 -11.08 20.21 4.16
N ASN A 171 -9.99 19.62 3.67
CA ASN A 171 -9.47 18.36 4.19
C ASN A 171 -9.00 18.48 5.64
N CYS A 172 -8.40 19.61 6.01
CA CYS A 172 -8.07 19.92 7.40
C CYS A 172 -9.33 19.92 8.29
N LEU A 173 -10.37 20.67 7.91
CA LEU A 173 -11.60 20.77 8.68
C LEU A 173 -12.30 19.40 8.81
N LEU A 174 -12.55 18.72 7.68
CA LEU A 174 -13.25 17.44 7.66
C LEU A 174 -12.44 16.32 8.35
N GLY A 175 -11.12 16.32 8.17
CA GLY A 175 -10.21 15.39 8.82
C GLY A 175 -10.19 15.59 10.34
N GLY A 176 -10.09 16.84 10.79
CA GLY A 176 -10.14 17.20 12.21
C GLY A 176 -11.46 16.77 12.87
N LEU A 177 -12.60 17.07 12.22
CA LEU A 177 -13.92 16.63 12.70
C LEU A 177 -14.05 15.11 12.76
N SER A 178 -13.54 14.39 11.76
CA SER A 178 -13.55 12.92 11.75
C SER A 178 -12.72 12.32 12.89
N LEU A 179 -11.54 12.88 13.15
CA LEU A 179 -10.66 12.45 14.25
C LEU A 179 -11.30 12.76 15.62
N LEU A 180 -11.92 13.94 15.77
CA LEU A 180 -12.66 14.31 16.98
C LEU A 180 -13.85 13.37 17.22
N LYS A 181 -14.65 13.08 16.19
CA LYS A 181 -15.74 12.09 16.29
C LYS A 181 -15.21 10.72 16.73
N GLY A 182 -14.06 10.30 16.21
CA GLY A 182 -13.36 9.09 16.64
C GLY A 182 -13.09 9.09 18.15
N LYS A 183 -12.60 10.22 18.69
CA LYS A 183 -12.35 10.39 20.14
C LYS A 183 -13.64 10.25 20.95
N PHE A 184 -14.70 10.97 20.59
CA PHE A 184 -15.98 10.90 21.30
C PHE A 184 -16.64 9.52 21.21
N SER A 185 -16.36 8.76 20.14
CA SER A 185 -16.82 7.37 20.01
C SER A 185 -15.97 6.33 20.77
N GLY A 186 -15.00 6.77 21.59
CA GLY A 186 -14.16 5.87 22.39
C GLY A 186 -13.12 5.08 21.58
N ARG A 187 -12.85 5.46 20.32
CA ARG A 187 -11.85 4.78 19.47
C ARG A 187 -10.40 5.08 19.86
N TYR A 188 -10.18 6.07 20.71
CA TYR A 188 -8.86 6.48 21.18
C TYR A 188 -8.76 6.40 22.71
N PRO A 189 -7.55 6.20 23.28
CA PRO A 189 -7.34 6.15 24.72
C PRO A 189 -7.84 7.43 25.43
N LYS A 190 -8.20 7.34 26.71
CA LYS A 190 -8.69 8.51 27.49
C LYS A 190 -7.65 9.63 27.62
N ASN A 191 -6.36 9.31 27.71
CA ASN A 191 -5.25 10.27 27.87
C ASN A 191 -4.76 10.87 26.53
N PHE A 192 -5.70 11.15 25.64
CA PHE A 192 -5.41 11.52 24.25
C PHE A 192 -5.12 13.02 24.09
N ASP A 193 -3.95 13.34 23.50
CA ASP A 193 -3.55 14.71 23.16
C ASP A 193 -4.29 15.22 21.91
N ILE A 194 -5.22 16.15 22.13
CA ILE A 194 -6.02 16.80 21.09
C ILE A 194 -5.14 17.64 20.14
N SER A 195 -3.98 18.11 20.59
CA SER A 195 -3.06 18.91 19.77
C SER A 195 -2.60 18.13 18.53
N LEU A 196 -2.45 16.81 18.65
CA LEU A 196 -2.05 15.93 17.54
C LEU A 196 -3.14 15.78 16.47
N ILE A 197 -4.43 15.91 16.81
CA ILE A 197 -5.51 15.95 15.81
C ILE A 197 -5.34 17.18 14.92
N TRP A 198 -5.21 18.33 15.55
CA TRP A 198 -5.08 19.60 14.84
C TRP A 198 -3.80 19.67 14.05
N PHE A 199 -2.71 19.12 14.59
CA PHE A 199 -1.46 18.99 13.87
C PHE A 199 -1.60 18.11 12.62
N LEU A 200 -2.18 16.91 12.73
CA LEU A 200 -2.46 16.05 11.57
C LEU A 200 -3.37 16.72 10.54
N ALA A 201 -4.40 17.43 11.00
CA ALA A 201 -5.31 18.16 10.14
C ALA A 201 -4.56 19.28 9.38
N ARG A 202 -3.70 20.05 10.06
CA ARG A 202 -2.85 21.08 9.44
C ARG A 202 -1.80 20.50 8.49
N ALA A 203 -1.26 19.31 8.78
CA ALA A 203 -0.35 18.61 7.90
C ALA A 203 -0.99 18.30 6.53
N GLN A 204 -2.32 18.16 6.45
CA GLN A 204 -3.03 18.04 5.17
C GLN A 204 -3.00 19.32 4.33
N ILE A 205 -3.04 20.50 4.96
CA ILE A 205 -2.87 21.79 4.26
C ILE A 205 -1.46 21.85 3.67
N TYR A 206 -0.46 21.48 4.46
CA TYR A 206 0.93 21.45 4.03
C TYR A 206 1.14 20.46 2.88
N TYR A 207 0.63 19.22 2.99
CA TYR A 207 0.67 18.22 1.92
C TYR A 207 0.05 18.74 0.62
N ASN A 208 -1.12 19.37 0.71
CA ASN A 208 -1.77 19.98 -0.45
C ASN A 208 -0.94 21.14 -1.03
N SER A 209 -0.23 21.89 -0.19
CA SER A 209 0.72 22.92 -0.65
C SER A 209 1.94 22.34 -1.36
N LEU A 210 2.47 21.20 -0.89
CA LEU A 210 3.55 20.47 -1.56
C LEU A 210 3.12 19.99 -2.94
N LEU A 211 1.92 19.42 -3.07
CA LEU A 211 1.40 18.97 -4.35
C LEU A 211 1.26 20.12 -5.35
N ARG A 212 0.81 21.30 -4.91
CA ARG A 212 0.82 22.52 -5.74
C ARG A 212 2.23 22.93 -6.14
N LYS A 213 3.16 22.97 -5.19
CA LYS A 213 4.58 23.30 -5.44
C LYS A 213 5.18 22.37 -6.50
N PHE A 214 4.85 21.09 -6.44
CA PHE A 214 5.35 20.07 -7.35
C PHE A 214 4.52 19.90 -8.62
N ASN A 215 3.46 20.68 -8.81
CA ASN A 215 2.51 20.56 -9.92
C ASN A 215 1.95 19.14 -10.09
N LEU A 216 1.57 18.50 -8.98
CA LEU A 216 1.02 17.15 -8.95
C LEU A 216 -0.44 17.12 -8.52
N PRO A 217 -1.26 16.18 -9.03
CA PRO A 217 -2.61 15.99 -8.54
C PRO A 217 -2.62 15.41 -7.13
N PHE A 218 -3.73 15.66 -6.43
CA PHE A 218 -4.07 15.00 -5.18
C PHE A 218 -4.72 13.65 -5.48
N LEU A 219 -4.18 12.57 -4.91
CA LEU A 219 -4.76 11.23 -5.00
C LEU A 219 -5.54 10.89 -3.73
N ASP A 220 -6.85 10.66 -3.90
CA ASP A 220 -7.76 10.26 -2.82
C ASP A 220 -8.12 8.78 -2.99
N LEU A 221 -7.47 7.92 -2.20
CA LEU A 221 -7.64 6.46 -2.23
C LEU A 221 -8.77 6.04 -1.28
N ARG A 222 -9.82 5.41 -1.81
CA ARG A 222 -11.00 5.02 -1.03
C ARG A 222 -11.45 3.61 -1.34
N VAL A 223 -12.09 3.00 -0.34
CA VAL A 223 -13.00 1.88 -0.57
C VAL A 223 -14.25 2.47 -1.22
N ALA A 224 -14.63 2.02 -2.43
CA ALA A 224 -15.81 2.56 -3.10
C ALA A 224 -17.05 2.23 -2.27
N SER A 225 -17.56 3.23 -1.55
CA SER A 225 -18.89 3.23 -0.93
C SER A 225 -19.67 4.35 -1.57
N THR A 226 -19.91 4.18 -2.88
CA THR A 226 -20.57 5.15 -3.76
C THR A 226 -21.99 5.50 -3.32
N ASP A 227 -22.58 4.68 -2.46
CA ASP A 227 -23.99 4.78 -2.07
C ASP A 227 -24.23 5.67 -0.84
N THR A 228 -23.16 6.17 -0.21
CA THR A 228 -23.33 7.07 0.94
C THR A 228 -23.66 8.49 0.48
N ILE A 229 -24.61 9.14 1.15
CA ILE A 229 -24.99 10.54 0.87
C ILE A 229 -23.77 11.47 0.97
N SER A 230 -22.89 11.22 1.95
CA SER A 230 -21.66 11.98 2.15
C SER A 230 -20.68 11.85 0.98
N TYR A 231 -20.61 10.68 0.34
CA TYR A 231 -19.80 10.48 -0.86
C TYR A 231 -20.35 11.28 -2.04
N LYS A 232 -21.66 11.16 -2.33
CA LYS A 232 -22.32 11.88 -3.43
C LYS A 232 -22.21 13.40 -3.27
N ALA A 233 -22.48 13.91 -2.08
CA ALA A 233 -22.34 15.34 -1.78
C ALA A 233 -20.91 15.84 -2.01
N ARG A 234 -19.90 15.07 -1.57
CA ARG A 234 -18.49 15.41 -1.79
C ARG A 234 -18.12 15.39 -3.26
N TYR A 235 -18.56 14.38 -4.01
CA TYR A 235 -18.31 14.27 -5.44
C TYR A 235 -18.88 15.48 -6.20
N LEU A 236 -20.12 15.86 -5.92
CA LEU A 236 -20.76 17.04 -6.50
C LEU A 236 -20.02 18.33 -6.15
N MET A 237 -19.65 18.52 -4.88
CA MET A 237 -18.87 19.68 -4.44
C MET A 237 -17.53 19.77 -5.16
N GLU A 238 -16.82 18.67 -5.34
CA GLU A 238 -15.52 18.66 -6.02
C GLU A 238 -15.63 18.94 -7.52
N ARG A 239 -16.75 18.57 -8.15
CA ARG A 239 -17.07 19.00 -9.52
C ARG A 239 -17.43 20.48 -9.58
N ALA A 240 -18.28 20.96 -8.68
CA ALA A 240 -18.70 22.36 -8.61
C ALA A 240 -17.52 23.31 -8.40
N LEU A 241 -16.53 22.90 -7.60
CA LEU A 241 -15.29 23.64 -7.37
C LEU A 241 -14.22 23.46 -8.47
N GLY A 242 -14.53 22.72 -9.54
CA GLY A 242 -13.58 22.46 -10.65
C GLY A 242 -12.34 21.67 -10.23
N GLU A 243 -12.41 20.94 -9.11
CA GLU A 243 -11.29 20.17 -8.54
C GLU A 243 -11.18 18.78 -9.16
N TYR A 244 -12.26 18.22 -9.70
CA TYR A 244 -12.27 16.88 -10.26
C TYR A 244 -11.43 16.79 -11.54
N ILE A 245 -10.52 15.81 -11.62
CA ILE A 245 -9.73 15.50 -12.82
C ILE A 245 -10.20 14.16 -13.40
N ASN A 246 -10.07 13.08 -12.63
CA ASN A 246 -10.37 11.72 -13.10
C ASN A 246 -10.69 10.78 -11.92
N ASN A 247 -11.19 9.59 -12.20
CA ASN A 247 -11.36 8.50 -11.25
C ASN A 247 -10.99 7.15 -11.86
N PHE A 248 -10.43 6.26 -11.04
CA PHE A 248 -10.05 4.91 -11.45
C PHE A 248 -10.64 3.91 -10.48
N TYR A 249 -11.20 2.84 -11.01
CA TYR A 249 -11.65 1.71 -10.20
C TYR A 249 -10.67 0.55 -10.35
N ILE A 250 -10.14 0.10 -9.21
CA ILE A 250 -9.12 -0.94 -9.15
C ILE A 250 -9.54 -2.05 -8.19
N LYS A 251 -8.98 -3.25 -8.40
CA LYS A 251 -8.99 -4.32 -7.41
C LYS A 251 -7.71 -4.20 -6.59
N LYS A 252 -7.83 -3.62 -5.39
CA LYS A 252 -6.70 -3.31 -4.53
C LYS A 252 -6.06 -4.59 -3.99
N PHE A 253 -4.77 -4.80 -4.23
CA PHE A 253 -4.00 -5.84 -3.54
C PHE A 253 -3.80 -5.46 -2.06
N GLY A 254 -3.85 -6.45 -1.18
CA GLY A 254 -3.86 -6.23 0.27
C GLY A 254 -2.67 -6.89 0.93
N ASP A 255 -2.99 -7.67 1.95
CA ASP A 255 -2.08 -8.59 2.64
C ASP A 255 -1.95 -9.93 1.90
N PHE A 256 -2.45 -10.03 0.66
CA PHE A 256 -2.44 -11.23 -0.16
C PHE A 256 -2.64 -10.90 -1.64
N GLY A 257 -2.02 -11.71 -2.49
CA GLY A 257 -2.28 -11.83 -3.91
C GLY A 257 -1.47 -12.96 -4.52
N GLY A 258 -1.77 -13.32 -5.76
CA GLY A 258 -1.03 -14.37 -6.44
C GLY A 258 -0.79 -14.08 -7.91
N PHE A 259 0.30 -14.65 -8.42
CA PHE A 259 0.75 -14.50 -9.79
C PHE A 259 1.07 -15.88 -10.35
N SER A 260 0.54 -16.14 -11.54
CA SER A 260 0.86 -17.31 -12.32
C SER A 260 2.29 -17.25 -12.86
N ARG A 261 2.88 -18.41 -13.17
CA ARG A 261 4.16 -18.50 -13.87
C ARG A 261 4.17 -17.72 -15.18
N GLY A 262 3.10 -17.81 -15.95
CA GLY A 262 2.92 -17.07 -17.21
C GLY A 262 3.04 -15.56 -17.02
N TYR A 263 2.44 -15.03 -15.94
CA TYR A 263 2.58 -13.62 -15.60
C TYR A 263 4.03 -13.26 -15.29
N LEU A 264 4.70 -14.03 -14.43
CA LEU A 264 6.06 -13.73 -13.98
C LEU A 264 7.09 -13.88 -15.09
N ASN A 265 6.91 -14.83 -16.01
CA ASN A 265 7.74 -14.99 -17.19
C ASN A 265 7.57 -13.80 -18.16
N LYS A 266 6.35 -13.29 -18.32
CA LYS A 266 6.05 -12.20 -19.25
C LYS A 266 6.42 -10.81 -18.71
N PHE A 267 6.20 -10.57 -17.42
CA PHE A 267 6.32 -9.25 -16.82
C PHE A 267 7.47 -9.12 -15.81
N GLY A 268 8.16 -10.22 -15.51
CA GLY A 268 9.26 -10.28 -14.57
C GLY A 268 8.82 -10.51 -13.12
N THR A 269 9.81 -10.69 -12.25
CA THR A 269 9.64 -11.03 -10.82
C THR A 269 9.59 -9.80 -9.90
N ASN A 270 9.84 -8.61 -10.43
CA ASN A 270 9.68 -7.34 -9.70
C ASN A 270 8.22 -6.89 -9.77
N ILE A 271 7.37 -7.50 -8.94
CA ILE A 271 5.92 -7.23 -8.90
C ILE A 271 5.65 -5.81 -8.39
N PHE A 272 6.32 -5.40 -7.32
CA PHE A 272 6.15 -4.10 -6.69
C PHE A 272 7.29 -3.14 -7.05
N ASP A 273 6.99 -1.84 -7.11
CA ASP A 273 8.02 -0.82 -7.29
C ASP A 273 8.71 -0.52 -5.95
N GLU A 274 9.98 -0.89 -5.87
CA GLU A 274 10.82 -0.77 -4.67
C GLU A 274 11.15 0.68 -4.30
N THR A 275 10.82 1.65 -5.15
CA THR A 275 10.97 3.08 -4.82
C THR A 275 9.97 3.51 -3.74
N PHE A 276 8.79 2.87 -3.68
CA PHE A 276 7.86 3.10 -2.58
C PHE A 276 8.47 2.62 -1.27
N ILE A 277 8.34 3.43 -0.23
CA ILE A 277 8.91 3.12 1.08
C ILE A 277 8.05 2.09 1.80
N ASN A 278 6.72 2.29 1.87
CA ASN A 278 5.71 1.34 2.36
C ASN A 278 4.27 1.93 2.24
N GLY A 279 3.29 1.10 1.88
CA GLY A 279 1.86 1.35 2.04
C GLY A 279 1.07 1.83 0.81
N VAL A 280 1.71 2.02 -0.35
CA VAL A 280 1.01 2.41 -1.61
C VAL A 280 1.38 1.57 -2.82
N GLU A 281 2.42 0.75 -2.72
CA GLU A 281 2.91 -0.17 -3.76
C GLU A 281 1.81 -1.09 -4.31
N ASN A 282 0.86 -1.49 -3.47
CA ASN A 282 -0.29 -2.28 -3.86
C ASN A 282 -1.30 -1.52 -4.73
N TYR A 283 -1.50 -0.21 -4.48
CA TYR A 283 -2.33 0.63 -5.34
C TYR A 283 -1.65 0.88 -6.68
N ASP A 284 -0.34 1.08 -6.68
CA ASP A 284 0.45 1.24 -7.91
C ASP A 284 0.40 -0.04 -8.76
N LEU A 285 0.62 -1.22 -8.17
CA LEU A 285 0.43 -2.50 -8.86
C LEU A 285 -0.97 -2.59 -9.48
N SER A 286 -2.01 -2.24 -8.71
CA SER A 286 -3.39 -2.32 -9.19
C SER A 286 -3.65 -1.38 -10.39
N LEU A 287 -3.05 -0.18 -10.40
CA LEU A 287 -3.10 0.74 -11.55
C LEU A 287 -2.32 0.18 -12.75
N GLN A 288 -1.15 -0.42 -12.52
CA GLN A 288 -0.38 -1.03 -13.60
C GLN A 288 -1.14 -2.17 -14.28
N LEU A 289 -1.78 -3.03 -13.49
CA LEU A 289 -2.62 -4.12 -14.01
C LEU A 289 -3.80 -3.57 -14.81
N LEU A 290 -4.43 -2.50 -14.32
CA LEU A 290 -5.51 -1.80 -15.02
C LEU A 290 -5.07 -1.25 -16.38
N TRP A 291 -3.95 -0.52 -16.45
CA TRP A 291 -3.45 0.03 -17.72
C TRP A 291 -2.96 -1.02 -18.70
N LYS A 292 -2.34 -2.10 -18.19
CA LYS A 292 -1.90 -3.24 -19.00
C LYS A 292 -3.06 -4.16 -19.41
N LYS A 293 -4.29 -3.89 -18.93
CA LYS A 293 -5.49 -4.71 -19.14
C LYS A 293 -5.27 -6.17 -18.72
N ILE A 294 -4.52 -6.39 -17.64
CA ILE A 294 -4.24 -7.73 -17.10
C ILE A 294 -5.39 -8.11 -16.18
N PRO A 295 -6.03 -9.27 -16.38
CA PRO A 295 -7.14 -9.70 -15.55
C PRO A 295 -6.67 -9.96 -14.11
N VAL A 296 -7.46 -9.45 -13.17
CA VAL A 296 -7.36 -9.78 -11.75
C VAL A 296 -8.54 -10.67 -11.39
N ASN A 297 -8.28 -11.96 -11.26
CA ASN A 297 -9.29 -12.97 -11.00
C ASN A 297 -9.58 -13.06 -9.49
N ILE A 298 -10.86 -13.17 -9.13
CA ILE A 298 -11.26 -13.38 -7.74
C ILE A 298 -11.45 -14.88 -7.53
N ILE A 299 -10.74 -15.44 -6.55
CA ILE A 299 -10.85 -16.85 -6.18
C ILE A 299 -11.65 -17.03 -4.90
N ASN A 300 -12.38 -18.15 -4.79
CA ASN A 300 -13.17 -18.47 -3.61
C ASN A 300 -12.31 -19.11 -2.49
N TYR A 301 -11.25 -18.41 -2.09
CA TYR A 301 -10.39 -18.77 -0.97
C TYR A 301 -10.53 -17.71 0.13
N ARG A 302 -10.80 -18.15 1.36
CA ARG A 302 -10.95 -17.27 2.53
C ARG A 302 -9.80 -17.48 3.50
N LYS A 303 -9.37 -16.36 4.07
CA LYS A 303 -8.46 -16.31 5.21
C LYS A 303 -8.92 -15.23 6.16
N GLY A 304 -8.19 -15.01 7.26
CA GLY A 304 -8.39 -13.95 8.24
C GLY A 304 -7.16 -13.05 8.38
N SER A 305 -7.33 -11.79 8.79
CA SER A 305 -6.24 -10.81 8.98
C SER A 305 -6.30 -10.20 10.36
N TYR A 306 -5.14 -10.07 10.99
CA TYR A 306 -4.96 -9.30 12.21
C TYR A 306 -4.80 -7.78 11.96
N LYS A 307 -4.85 -7.31 10.70
CA LYS A 307 -4.95 -5.91 10.25
C LYS A 307 -3.81 -4.99 10.73
N GLY A 308 -2.56 -5.39 10.50
CA GLY A 308 -1.37 -4.59 10.80
C GLY A 308 -1.03 -4.55 12.29
N ARG A 309 -1.47 -5.54 13.08
CA ARG A 309 -1.15 -5.62 14.52
C ARG A 309 0.35 -5.80 14.78
N SER A 310 1.11 -6.28 13.82
CA SER A 310 2.58 -6.35 13.86
C SER A 310 3.25 -4.97 13.74
N LEU A 311 2.54 -3.95 13.23
CA LEU A 311 3.13 -2.67 12.81
C LEU A 311 2.94 -1.50 13.80
N GLY A 312 2.19 -1.69 14.89
CA GLY A 312 1.94 -0.68 15.92
C GLY A 312 1.16 0.54 15.41
N LEU A 313 -0.15 0.56 15.62
CA LEU A 313 -1.03 1.67 15.21
C LEU A 313 -1.39 2.56 16.41
N GLY A 314 -1.48 3.87 16.20
CA GLY A 314 -1.98 4.81 17.21
C GLY A 314 -1.90 6.27 16.79
N LEU A 315 -2.74 7.10 17.41
CA LEU A 315 -2.57 8.55 17.36
C LEU A 315 -1.63 8.98 18.50
N ASN A 316 -0.34 8.76 18.30
CA ASN A 316 0.77 9.24 19.11
C ASN A 316 1.85 9.81 18.18
N ASN A 317 2.92 10.40 18.72
CA ASN A 317 4.00 10.98 17.91
C ASN A 317 4.51 10.04 16.82
N LYS A 318 4.82 8.78 17.16
CA LYS A 318 5.29 7.76 16.21
C LYS A 318 4.27 7.47 15.08
N GLY A 319 2.98 7.34 15.41
CA GLY A 319 1.93 7.07 14.42
C GLY A 319 1.60 8.29 13.53
N VAL A 320 1.63 9.49 14.09
CA VAL A 320 1.51 10.76 13.35
C VAL A 320 2.69 10.90 12.38
N SER A 321 3.92 10.71 12.88
CA SER A 321 5.15 10.73 12.08
C SER A 321 5.09 9.72 10.95
N ARG A 322 4.64 8.48 11.19
CA ARG A 322 4.42 7.47 10.14
C ARG A 322 3.43 7.94 9.08
N THR A 323 2.33 8.56 9.48
CA THR A 323 1.32 9.09 8.54
C THR A 323 1.91 10.17 7.64
N ILE A 324 2.76 11.04 8.19
CA ILE A 324 3.40 12.14 7.44
C ILE A 324 4.52 11.61 6.53
N ARG A 325 5.28 10.59 6.96
CA ARG A 325 6.26 9.89 6.12
C ARG A 325 5.62 9.32 4.84
N SER A 326 4.36 8.88 4.92
CA SER A 326 3.64 8.38 3.74
C SER A 326 3.38 9.43 2.67
N PHE A 327 3.50 10.74 2.93
CA PHE A 327 3.34 11.76 1.87
C PHE A 327 4.33 11.53 0.70
N SER A 328 5.56 11.11 1.00
CA SER A 328 6.55 10.75 -0.01
C SER A 328 6.03 9.69 -0.99
N ASN A 329 5.38 8.65 -0.47
CA ASN A 329 4.79 7.57 -1.25
C ASN A 329 3.65 8.06 -2.15
N PHE A 330 2.74 8.89 -1.63
CA PHE A 330 1.66 9.45 -2.44
C PHE A 330 2.16 10.45 -3.49
N ILE A 331 3.16 11.28 -3.15
CA ILE A 331 3.80 12.19 -4.11
C ILE A 331 4.45 11.39 -5.22
N TYR A 332 5.20 10.34 -4.89
CA TYR A 332 5.83 9.50 -5.91
C TYR A 332 4.78 8.78 -6.78
N MET A 333 3.70 8.27 -6.19
CA MET A 333 2.61 7.64 -6.94
C MET A 333 1.97 8.61 -7.94
N ALA A 334 1.74 9.86 -7.54
CA ALA A 334 1.21 10.91 -8.43
C ALA A 334 2.23 11.29 -9.51
N TYR A 335 3.51 11.44 -9.15
CA TYR A 335 4.60 11.80 -10.06
C TYR A 335 4.84 10.73 -11.13
N LYS A 336 5.01 9.48 -10.71
CA LYS A 336 5.26 8.33 -11.58
C LYS A 336 4.19 8.17 -12.65
N ASN A 337 2.94 8.46 -12.29
CA ASN A 337 1.77 8.11 -13.06
C ASN A 337 1.05 9.33 -13.65
N LEU A 338 1.69 10.52 -13.59
CA LEU A 338 1.06 11.80 -13.90
C LEU A 338 0.31 11.79 -15.24
N ASP A 339 1.00 11.40 -16.31
CA ASP A 339 0.45 11.40 -17.66
C ASP A 339 -0.78 10.50 -17.80
N ASN A 340 -0.79 9.34 -17.14
CA ASN A 340 -1.93 8.42 -17.20
C ASN A 340 -3.08 8.89 -16.30
N LEU A 341 -2.79 9.52 -15.18
CA LEU A 341 -3.80 9.99 -14.22
C LEU A 341 -4.59 11.20 -14.75
N VAL A 342 -3.98 12.04 -15.57
CA VAL A 342 -4.62 13.28 -16.09
C VAL A 342 -5.24 13.12 -17.48
N LYS A 343 -4.97 12.03 -18.20
CA LYS A 343 -5.64 11.70 -19.47
C LYS A 343 -7.12 11.45 -19.22
N LYS A 344 -7.99 12.24 -19.88
CA LYS A 344 -9.46 12.18 -19.71
C LYS A 344 -10.10 10.91 -20.25
N ASP A 345 -9.49 10.27 -21.24
CA ASP A 345 -10.13 9.18 -22.01
C ASP A 345 -9.85 7.79 -21.45
N ALA A 346 -9.25 7.69 -20.25
CA ALA A 346 -8.65 6.43 -19.84
C ALA A 346 -9.68 5.34 -19.51
N ILE A 347 -10.83 5.62 -18.89
CA ILE A 347 -11.70 4.55 -18.34
C ILE A 347 -13.18 4.96 -18.25
N ASP A 348 -13.86 5.06 -19.39
CA ASP A 348 -15.32 4.87 -19.44
C ASP A 348 -15.70 3.40 -19.74
N SER A 349 -14.72 2.50 -19.83
CA SER A 349 -14.94 1.07 -20.09
C SER A 349 -14.58 0.22 -18.86
N LEU A 350 -15.54 0.05 -17.96
CA LEU A 350 -15.62 -1.10 -17.05
C LEU A 350 -17.04 -1.65 -17.04
#